data_AF-A0A0F9JDQ5-F1
#
_entry.id   AF-A0A0F9JDQ5-F1
#
_cell.length_a   1.000
_cell.length_b   1.000
_cell.length_c   1.000
_cell.angle_alpha   90.00
_cell.angle_beta   90.00
_cell.angle_gamma   90.00
#
_symmetry.space_group_name_H-M   'P 1'
#
loop_
_entity.id
_entity.type
_entity.pdbx_description
1 polymer ?
#
loop_
_entity_poly.entity_id
_entity_poly.type
_entity_poly.pdbx_seq_one_letter_code
_entity_poly.pdbx_strand_id
1 'polypeptide(L)'
;MKSAQLSPKSITPYSKNPRDNSKAIESVAQSIDDFGFNQPIVVDKNKVIIVGHTRHAAALLLGLKKVPVFIADHLTKAQVRAYRIADNRTNENSYWIEAELAEELRALTKEQRKSTAFTDDELAEMLGAVQDAIPIVGKIEFSQELLESRNYVVLYFDNDVDWLSARTHFKLKSVYSKRCNGKPWSKGIGRVVDGAKYLRRITKDGHHKKR
;
A
#
# COMPACT_ATOMS: atom_id res chain seq x y z
N MET A 1 -16.84 22.55 -13.10
CA MET A 1 -16.79 21.17 -13.65
C MET A 1 -18.18 20.77 -14.12
N LYS A 2 -18.28 20.05 -15.24
CA LYS A 2 -19.57 19.56 -15.76
C LYS A 2 -19.70 18.06 -15.52
N SER A 3 -20.78 17.65 -14.87
CA SER A 3 -21.16 16.24 -14.72
C SER A 3 -21.92 15.75 -15.95
N ALA A 4 -21.57 14.57 -16.44
CA ALA A 4 -22.22 13.92 -17.57
C ALA A 4 -22.32 12.40 -17.36
N GLN A 5 -23.22 11.76 -18.09
CA GLN A 5 -23.33 10.30 -18.20
C GLN A 5 -22.87 9.90 -19.60
N LEU A 6 -21.71 9.28 -19.72
CA LEU A 6 -21.11 8.91 -21.01
C LEU A 6 -21.01 7.39 -21.15
N SER A 7 -21.03 6.90 -22.39
CA SER A 7 -20.67 5.51 -22.66
C SER A 7 -19.18 5.29 -22.37
N PRO A 8 -18.77 4.24 -21.64
CA PRO A 8 -17.36 3.91 -21.42
C PRO A 8 -16.57 3.78 -22.74
N LYS A 9 -17.22 3.28 -23.80
CA LYS A 9 -16.62 3.15 -25.14
C LYS A 9 -16.32 4.48 -25.82
N SER A 10 -16.91 5.58 -25.35
CA SER A 10 -16.70 6.94 -25.86
C SER A 10 -15.61 7.72 -25.10
N ILE A 11 -14.98 7.08 -24.12
CA ILE A 11 -13.91 7.64 -23.28
C ILE A 11 -12.59 7.00 -23.71
N THR A 12 -11.56 7.82 -23.88
CA THR A 12 -10.26 7.39 -24.39
C THR A 12 -9.25 7.27 -23.25
N PRO A 13 -8.67 6.08 -23.00
CA PRO A 13 -7.56 5.95 -22.06
C PRO A 13 -6.37 6.81 -22.46
N TYR A 14 -5.70 7.41 -21.48
CA TYR A 14 -4.45 8.11 -21.75
C TYR A 14 -3.33 7.12 -22.09
N SER A 15 -2.77 7.20 -23.30
CA SER A 15 -1.80 6.24 -23.85
C SER A 15 -0.46 6.18 -23.12
N LYS A 16 -0.09 7.22 -22.36
CA LYS A 16 1.14 7.29 -21.57
C LYS A 16 0.86 7.24 -20.07
N ASN A 17 -0.14 6.47 -19.65
CA ASN A 17 -0.41 6.27 -18.23
C ASN A 17 0.76 5.50 -17.58
N PRO A 18 1.49 6.08 -16.61
CA PRO A 18 2.65 5.41 -16.01
C PRO A 18 2.26 4.32 -14.99
N ARG A 19 0.97 4.16 -14.65
CA ARG A 19 0.49 3.19 -13.67
C ARG A 19 -0.09 1.94 -14.35
N ASP A 20 0.41 0.77 -13.96
CA ASP A 20 -0.23 -0.52 -14.27
C ASP A 20 -1.39 -0.76 -13.29
N ASN A 21 -2.59 -0.88 -13.84
CA ASN A 21 -3.82 -1.07 -13.08
C ASN A 21 -4.44 -2.46 -13.29
N SER A 22 -3.81 -3.33 -14.07
CA SER A 22 -4.37 -4.63 -14.50
C SER A 22 -4.92 -5.46 -13.35
N LYS A 23 -4.16 -5.57 -12.25
CA LYS A 23 -4.53 -6.35 -11.06
C LYS A 23 -5.70 -5.80 -10.26
N ALA A 24 -6.02 -4.51 -10.41
CA ALA A 24 -7.07 -3.86 -9.62
C ALA A 24 -8.43 -3.83 -10.35
N ILE A 25 -8.50 -4.24 -11.63
CA ILE A 25 -9.71 -4.11 -12.44
C ILE A 25 -10.86 -4.92 -11.86
N GLU A 26 -10.61 -6.19 -11.50
CA GLU A 26 -11.64 -7.08 -10.98
C GLU A 26 -12.18 -6.61 -9.63
N SER A 27 -11.30 -6.23 -8.69
CA SER A 27 -11.72 -5.69 -7.39
C SER A 27 -12.53 -4.40 -7.53
N VAL A 28 -12.14 -3.51 -8.45
CA VAL A 28 -12.91 -2.28 -8.73
C VAL A 28 -14.24 -2.61 -9.42
N ALA A 29 -14.28 -3.61 -10.29
CA ALA A 29 -15.53 -4.06 -10.91
C ALA A 29 -16.50 -4.63 -9.86
N GLN A 30 -16.01 -5.48 -8.95
CA GLN A 30 -16.82 -5.98 -7.83
C GLN A 30 -17.33 -4.84 -6.96
N SER A 31 -16.46 -3.88 -6.62
CA SER A 31 -16.86 -2.70 -5.83
C SER A 31 -17.94 -1.87 -6.52
N ILE A 32 -17.87 -1.69 -7.85
CA ILE A 32 -18.89 -0.99 -8.63
C ILE A 32 -20.20 -1.78 -8.66
N ASP A 33 -20.15 -3.11 -8.72
CA ASP A 33 -21.35 -3.96 -8.69
C ASP A 33 -22.04 -3.89 -7.32
N ASP A 34 -21.27 -3.95 -6.23
CA ASP A 34 -21.78 -3.96 -4.85
C ASP A 34 -22.29 -2.58 -4.40
N PHE A 35 -21.56 -1.51 -4.71
CA PHE A 35 -21.83 -0.17 -4.16
C PHE A 35 -22.30 0.85 -5.19
N GLY A 36 -22.24 0.51 -6.48
CA GLY A 36 -22.48 1.46 -7.56
C GLY A 36 -21.27 2.35 -7.87
N PHE A 37 -21.42 3.14 -8.92
CA PHE A 37 -20.35 4.00 -9.45
C PHE A 37 -20.27 5.34 -8.70
N ASN A 38 -19.87 5.31 -7.43
CA ASN A 38 -19.93 6.48 -6.53
C ASN A 38 -18.85 7.54 -6.77
N GLN A 39 -17.80 7.21 -7.52
CA GLN A 39 -16.75 8.16 -7.85
C GLN A 39 -16.54 8.23 -9.38
N PRO A 40 -16.80 9.37 -10.04
CA PRO A 40 -16.78 9.48 -11.49
C PRO A 40 -15.38 9.39 -12.11
N ILE A 41 -15.35 9.07 -13.41
CA ILE A 41 -14.13 9.20 -14.22
C ILE A 41 -13.94 10.68 -14.54
N VAL A 42 -12.71 11.18 -14.42
CA VAL A 42 -12.39 12.56 -14.81
C VAL A 42 -11.69 12.54 -16.15
N VAL A 43 -12.19 13.33 -17.11
CA VAL A 43 -11.65 13.43 -18.46
C VAL A 43 -11.35 14.87 -18.84
N ASP A 44 -10.45 15.05 -19.80
CA ASP A 44 -10.24 16.36 -20.44
C ASP A 44 -11.35 16.68 -21.45
N LYS A 45 -11.29 17.88 -22.06
CA LYS A 45 -12.26 18.32 -23.08
C LYS A 45 -12.39 17.39 -24.30
N ASN A 46 -11.40 16.54 -24.54
CA ASN A 46 -11.38 15.57 -25.63
C ASN A 46 -11.78 14.16 -25.16
N LYS A 47 -12.33 14.03 -23.95
CA LYS A 47 -12.71 12.76 -23.30
C LYS A 47 -11.53 11.82 -23.06
N VAL A 48 -10.31 12.35 -22.97
CA VAL A 48 -9.14 11.55 -22.58
C VAL A 48 -9.06 11.50 -21.07
N ILE A 49 -8.91 10.29 -20.51
CA ILE A 49 -8.89 10.08 -19.06
C ILE A 49 -7.75 10.89 -18.42
N ILE A 50 -8.11 11.58 -17.34
CA ILE A 50 -7.18 12.22 -16.40
C ILE A 50 -7.08 11.35 -15.15
N VAL A 51 -8.23 10.96 -14.58
CA VAL A 51 -8.33 10.14 -13.36
C VAL A 51 -9.36 9.04 -13.56
N GLY A 52 -9.08 7.85 -13.05
CA GLY A 52 -10.02 6.73 -13.04
C GLY A 52 -9.86 5.72 -14.18
N HIS A 53 -8.63 5.46 -14.65
CA HIS A 53 -8.35 4.40 -15.64
C HIS A 53 -8.87 3.02 -15.19
N THR A 54 -8.67 2.66 -13.92
CA THR A 54 -9.15 1.36 -13.39
C THR A 54 -10.68 1.27 -13.40
N ARG A 55 -11.37 2.36 -13.04
CA ARG A 55 -12.85 2.43 -13.09
C ARG A 55 -13.38 2.36 -14.52
N HIS A 56 -12.68 2.97 -15.48
CA HIS A 56 -13.03 2.85 -16.89
C HIS A 56 -12.90 1.40 -17.38
N ALA A 57 -11.79 0.73 -17.06
CA ALA A 57 -11.59 -0.67 -17.41
C ALA A 57 -12.63 -1.60 -16.73
N ALA A 58 -12.92 -1.37 -15.45
CA ALA A 58 -13.96 -2.08 -14.72
C ALA A 58 -15.35 -1.87 -15.34
N ALA A 59 -15.69 -0.64 -15.74
CA ALA A 59 -16.95 -0.36 -16.43
C ALA A 59 -17.08 -1.10 -17.77
N LEU A 60 -15.99 -1.25 -18.50
CA LEU A 60 -15.95 -2.04 -19.73
C LEU A 60 -16.13 -3.53 -19.43
N LEU A 61 -15.46 -4.05 -18.39
CA LEU A 61 -15.60 -5.44 -17.93
C LEU A 61 -17.06 -5.76 -17.54
N LEU A 62 -17.70 -4.88 -16.80
CA LEU A 62 -19.11 -4.99 -16.38
C LEU A 62 -20.12 -4.74 -17.52
N GLY A 63 -19.66 -4.32 -18.71
CA GLY A 63 -20.55 -4.05 -19.85
C GLY A 63 -21.48 -2.84 -19.67
N LEU A 64 -21.13 -1.89 -18.80
CA LEU A 64 -21.96 -0.73 -18.48
C LEU A 64 -22.21 0.15 -19.72
N LYS A 65 -23.45 0.64 -19.86
CA LYS A 65 -23.85 1.50 -20.98
C LYS A 65 -23.56 2.97 -20.73
N LYS A 66 -23.59 3.40 -19.47
CA LYS A 66 -23.33 4.78 -19.03
C LYS A 66 -22.54 4.74 -17.73
N VAL A 67 -21.62 5.67 -17.59
CA VAL A 67 -20.84 5.92 -16.38
C VAL A 67 -20.81 7.41 -16.06
N PRO A 68 -20.76 7.78 -14.77
CA PRO A 68 -20.63 9.18 -14.38
C PRO A 68 -19.23 9.69 -14.73
N VAL A 69 -19.20 10.83 -15.39
CA VAL A 69 -17.97 11.48 -15.88
C VAL A 69 -17.97 12.95 -15.49
N PHE A 70 -16.83 13.42 -15.01
CA PHE A 70 -16.53 14.83 -14.88
C PHE A 70 -15.62 15.31 -16.01
N ILE A 71 -16.08 16.33 -16.74
CA ILE A 71 -15.30 16.97 -17.79
C ILE A 71 -14.56 18.17 -17.19
N ALA A 72 -13.23 18.08 -17.12
CA ALA A 72 -12.35 19.12 -16.60
C ALA A 72 -11.89 20.05 -17.73
N ASP A 73 -12.84 20.68 -18.41
CA ASP A 73 -12.61 21.60 -19.55
C ASP A 73 -11.86 22.90 -19.17
N HIS A 74 -11.93 23.28 -17.89
CA HIS A 74 -11.23 24.42 -17.30
C HIS A 74 -9.72 24.21 -17.09
N LEU A 75 -9.20 22.98 -17.15
CA LEU A 75 -7.78 22.70 -16.92
C LEU A 75 -6.94 22.92 -18.18
N THR A 76 -5.79 23.57 -18.02
CA THR A 76 -4.78 23.66 -19.07
C THR A 76 -4.15 22.29 -19.34
N LYS A 77 -3.52 22.12 -20.52
CA LYS A 77 -2.80 20.87 -20.87
C LYS A 77 -1.73 20.51 -19.83
N ALA A 78 -1.04 21.50 -19.26
CA ALA A 78 -0.03 21.28 -18.23
C ALA A 78 -0.65 20.79 -16.92
N GLN A 79 -1.74 21.42 -16.47
CA GLN A 79 -2.49 20.98 -15.29
C GLN A 79 -3.07 19.57 -15.46
N VAL A 80 -3.59 19.22 -16.64
CA VAL A 80 -4.07 17.87 -16.94
C VAL A 80 -2.93 16.83 -16.79
N ARG A 81 -1.73 17.14 -17.27
CA ARG A 81 -0.56 16.24 -17.11
C ARG A 81 -0.15 16.11 -15.65
N ALA A 82 -0.08 17.23 -14.92
CA ALA A 82 0.25 17.23 -13.50
C ALA A 82 -0.79 16.44 -12.68
N TYR A 83 -2.07 16.62 -12.98
CA TYR A 83 -3.16 15.97 -12.23
C TYR A 83 -3.15 14.45 -12.39
N ARG A 84 -2.85 13.92 -13.60
CA ARG A 84 -2.65 12.47 -13.81
C ARG A 84 -1.60 11.87 -12.87
N ILE A 85 -0.54 12.63 -12.56
CA ILE A 85 0.54 12.18 -11.68
C ILE A 85 0.11 12.35 -10.22
N ALA A 86 -0.42 13.53 -9.89
CA ALA A 86 -0.81 13.88 -8.52
C ALA A 86 -1.82 12.88 -7.95
N ASP A 87 -2.89 12.54 -8.68
CA ASP A 87 -3.93 11.59 -8.23
C ASP A 87 -3.37 10.22 -7.84
N ASN A 88 -2.38 9.72 -8.61
CA ASN A 88 -1.71 8.46 -8.31
C ASN A 88 -0.78 8.61 -7.10
N ARG A 89 0.02 9.69 -7.06
CA ARG A 89 1.03 9.90 -6.03
C ARG A 89 0.41 10.18 -4.66
N THR A 90 -0.72 10.88 -4.60
CA THR A 90 -1.37 11.21 -3.32
C THR A 90 -1.84 9.97 -2.59
N ASN A 91 -2.32 8.94 -3.31
CA ASN A 91 -2.72 7.67 -2.70
C ASN A 91 -1.53 6.87 -2.16
N GLU A 92 -0.33 7.03 -2.74
CA GLU A 92 0.90 6.38 -2.26
C GLU A 92 1.46 7.04 -1.00
N ASN A 93 1.09 8.28 -0.72
CA ASN A 93 1.55 9.03 0.45
C ASN A 93 0.69 8.76 1.70
N SER A 94 -0.32 7.89 1.61
CA SER A 94 -1.17 7.46 2.72
C SER A 94 -0.88 6.03 3.13
N TYR A 95 -1.03 5.72 4.42
CA TYR A 95 -0.90 4.38 4.98
C TYR A 95 -2.06 4.11 5.94
N TRP A 96 -2.38 2.84 6.13
CA TRP A 96 -3.39 2.42 7.10
C TRP A 96 -2.84 2.47 8.51
N ILE A 97 -3.67 2.90 9.46
CA ILE A 97 -3.42 2.66 10.88
C ILE A 97 -3.99 1.28 11.19
N GLU A 98 -3.13 0.28 11.31
CA GLU A 98 -3.50 -1.14 11.38
C GLU A 98 -4.55 -1.46 12.47
N ALA A 99 -4.46 -0.81 13.63
CA ALA A 99 -5.41 -1.02 14.72
C ALA A 99 -6.83 -0.57 14.35
N GLU A 100 -6.94 0.64 13.80
CA GLU A 100 -8.21 1.24 13.35
C GLU A 100 -8.80 0.45 12.17
N LEU A 101 -7.96 0.09 11.19
CA LEU A 101 -8.38 -0.72 10.05
C LEU A 101 -8.92 -2.09 10.52
N ALA A 102 -8.22 -2.74 11.44
CA ALA A 102 -8.65 -4.04 11.94
C ALA A 102 -9.95 -3.95 12.76
N GLU A 103 -10.17 -2.86 13.50
CA GLU A 103 -11.44 -2.61 14.20
C GLU A 103 -12.60 -2.46 13.21
N GLU A 104 -12.44 -1.60 12.20
CA GLU A 104 -13.43 -1.42 11.14
C GLU A 104 -13.74 -2.73 10.40
N LEU A 105 -12.70 -3.50 10.04
CA LEU A 105 -12.88 -4.80 9.38
C LEU A 105 -13.59 -5.82 10.28
N ARG A 106 -13.39 -5.81 11.60
CA ARG A 106 -14.11 -6.69 12.54
C ARG A 106 -15.60 -6.39 12.59
N ALA A 107 -15.98 -5.11 12.48
CA ALA A 107 -17.38 -4.70 12.48
C ALA A 107 -18.15 -5.18 11.25
N LEU A 108 -17.47 -5.49 10.14
CA LEU A 108 -18.09 -6.01 8.92
C LEU A 108 -18.38 -7.51 9.00
N THR A 109 -19.49 -7.92 8.37
CA THR A 109 -19.79 -9.34 8.08
C THR A 109 -18.81 -9.94 7.08
N LYS A 110 -18.74 -11.27 7.02
CA LYS A 110 -17.85 -11.97 6.07
C LYS A 110 -18.17 -11.58 4.62
N GLU A 111 -19.44 -11.43 4.30
CA GLU A 111 -19.93 -11.04 2.98
C GLU A 111 -19.48 -9.61 2.66
N GLN A 112 -19.66 -8.66 3.58
CA GLN A 112 -19.24 -7.26 3.38
C GLN A 112 -17.73 -7.11 3.22
N ARG A 113 -16.92 -7.97 3.90
CA ARG A 113 -15.46 -7.95 3.74
C ARG A 113 -15.02 -8.29 2.33
N LYS A 114 -15.75 -9.11 1.58
CA LYS A 114 -15.40 -9.43 0.17
C LYS A 114 -15.37 -8.19 -0.72
N SER A 115 -16.19 -7.20 -0.40
CA SER A 115 -16.29 -5.93 -1.13
C SER A 115 -15.19 -4.92 -0.79
N THR A 116 -14.32 -5.23 0.19
CA THR A 116 -13.22 -4.35 0.64
C THR A 116 -11.95 -4.47 -0.21
N ALA A 117 -11.93 -5.40 -1.16
CA ALA A 117 -10.78 -5.76 -1.99
C ALA A 117 -9.57 -6.35 -1.24
N PHE A 118 -9.69 -6.64 0.06
CA PHE A 118 -8.74 -7.51 0.77
C PHE A 118 -9.01 -8.97 0.41
N THR A 119 -7.94 -9.73 0.19
CA THR A 119 -8.01 -11.18 0.03
C THR A 119 -8.33 -11.87 1.35
N ASP A 120 -8.86 -13.09 1.29
CA ASP A 120 -9.15 -13.87 2.50
C ASP A 120 -7.90 -14.08 3.38
N ASP A 121 -6.72 -14.22 2.76
CA ASP A 121 -5.44 -14.35 3.47
C ASP A 121 -5.03 -13.05 4.17
N GLU A 122 -5.17 -11.89 3.51
CA GLU A 122 -4.91 -10.57 4.12
C GLU A 122 -5.87 -10.32 5.29
N LEU A 123 -7.15 -10.63 5.13
CA LEU A 123 -8.15 -10.52 6.19
C LEU A 123 -7.82 -11.45 7.36
N ALA A 124 -7.43 -12.70 7.09
CA ALA A 124 -7.05 -13.65 8.13
C ALA A 124 -5.82 -13.16 8.91
N GLU A 125 -4.82 -12.61 8.23
CA GLU A 125 -3.64 -12.02 8.87
C GLU A 125 -4.01 -10.81 9.75
N MET A 126 -4.73 -9.83 9.19
CA MET A 126 -5.12 -8.60 9.90
C MET A 126 -6.05 -8.88 11.09
N LEU A 127 -7.00 -9.79 10.92
CA LEU A 127 -8.00 -10.09 11.94
C LEU A 127 -7.48 -11.08 13.00
N GLY A 128 -6.64 -12.03 12.60
CA GLY A 128 -6.01 -13.01 13.49
C GLY A 128 -4.88 -12.43 14.35
N ALA A 129 -4.17 -11.40 13.86
CA ALA A 129 -3.02 -10.81 14.56
C ALA A 129 -3.36 -10.02 15.85
N VAL A 130 -4.63 -9.67 16.10
CA VAL A 130 -4.99 -8.86 17.27
C VAL A 130 -5.39 -9.71 18.48
N GLN A 131 -5.65 -11.01 18.31
CA GLN A 131 -5.93 -11.88 19.46
C GLN A 131 -4.65 -12.22 20.26
N ASP A 132 -3.47 -12.13 19.63
CA ASP A 132 -2.18 -12.48 20.23
C ASP A 132 -1.14 -11.35 20.12
N ALA A 133 -1.55 -10.10 20.32
CA ALA A 133 -0.60 -9.01 20.54
C ALA A 133 0.06 -9.12 21.93
N ILE A 134 0.76 -10.22 22.20
CA ILE A 134 1.71 -10.31 23.30
C ILE A 134 2.87 -9.37 22.92
N PRO A 135 3.11 -8.29 23.68
CA PRO A 135 4.25 -7.42 23.42
C PRO A 135 5.53 -8.24 23.62
N ILE A 136 6.25 -8.51 22.52
CA ILE A 136 7.57 -9.17 22.60
C ILE A 136 8.53 -8.21 23.29
N VAL A 137 8.72 -8.42 24.60
CA VAL A 137 9.78 -7.79 25.39
C VAL A 137 11.10 -8.41 24.93
N GLY A 138 11.83 -7.69 24.08
CA GLY A 138 13.16 -8.13 23.64
C GLY A 138 14.14 -8.11 24.80
N LYS A 139 14.49 -9.28 25.33
CA LYS A 139 15.73 -9.49 26.08
C LYS A 139 16.77 -10.04 25.11
N ILE A 140 17.79 -9.25 24.76
CA ILE A 140 19.21 -9.63 24.56
C ILE A 140 19.93 -8.41 23.97
N GLU A 141 21.05 -8.04 24.58
CA GLU A 141 21.71 -6.72 24.48
C GLU A 141 23.04 -6.77 23.69
N PHE A 142 23.15 -7.65 22.68
CA PHE A 142 24.33 -8.00 21.83
C PHE A 142 25.07 -9.31 22.20
N SER A 143 25.54 -10.03 21.17
CA SER A 143 26.36 -11.26 21.25
C SER A 143 27.85 -10.90 21.38
N GLN A 144 28.58 -11.58 22.26
CA GLN A 144 30.01 -11.35 22.52
C GLN A 144 30.96 -12.18 21.64
N GLU A 145 30.43 -13.05 20.78
CA GLU A 145 31.24 -13.92 19.90
C GLU A 145 30.85 -13.75 18.42
N LEU A 146 31.87 -13.76 17.56
CA LEU A 146 31.76 -13.69 16.10
C LEU A 146 31.63 -15.11 15.54
N LEU A 147 30.44 -15.42 15.02
CA LEU A 147 30.16 -16.65 14.27
C LEU A 147 29.63 -16.22 12.89
N GLU A 148 30.03 -16.91 11.81
CA GLU A 148 29.57 -16.60 10.44
C GLU A 148 28.04 -16.62 10.30
N SER A 149 27.34 -17.38 11.14
CA SER A 149 25.87 -17.43 11.20
C SER A 149 25.22 -16.23 11.90
N ARG A 150 26.00 -15.28 12.41
CA ARG A 150 25.55 -14.07 13.14
C ARG A 150 25.94 -12.76 12.43
N ASN A 151 26.16 -12.80 11.12
CA ASN A 151 26.50 -11.65 10.30
C ASN A 151 25.39 -10.59 10.22
N TYR A 152 25.80 -9.35 9.95
CA TYR A 152 24.90 -8.20 9.82
C TYR A 152 24.35 -8.07 8.39
N VAL A 153 23.10 -7.61 8.29
CA VAL A 153 22.54 -7.08 7.05
C VAL A 153 22.59 -5.55 7.15
N VAL A 154 23.31 -4.90 6.24
CA VAL A 154 23.41 -3.44 6.16
C VAL A 154 22.43 -2.93 5.12
N LEU A 155 21.53 -2.04 5.52
CA LEU A 155 20.60 -1.37 4.62
C LEU A 155 21.04 0.09 4.47
N TYR A 156 21.20 0.54 3.22
CA TYR A 156 21.54 1.92 2.89
C TYR A 156 20.27 2.66 2.43
N PHE A 157 20.09 3.88 2.92
CA PHE A 157 18.99 4.78 2.55
C PHE A 157 19.59 6.12 2.12
N ASP A 158 19.19 6.63 0.96
CA ASP A 158 19.68 7.90 0.42
C ASP A 158 18.81 9.10 0.81
N ASN A 159 17.71 8.86 1.53
CA ASN A 159 16.78 9.88 1.99
C ASN A 159 16.23 9.59 3.41
N ASP A 160 15.83 10.66 4.09
CA ASP A 160 15.39 10.61 5.50
C ASP A 160 14.02 9.93 5.70
N VAL A 161 13.16 9.93 4.67
CA VAL A 161 11.80 9.37 4.74
C VAL A 161 11.86 7.84 4.79
N ASP A 162 12.67 7.23 3.92
CA ASP A 162 12.86 5.78 3.91
C ASP A 162 13.59 5.32 5.17
N TRP A 163 14.56 6.12 5.64
CA TRP A 163 15.20 5.88 6.92
C TRP A 163 14.21 5.91 8.09
N LEU A 164 13.29 6.89 8.13
CA LEU A 164 12.27 6.98 9.18
C LEU A 164 11.30 5.78 9.12
N SER A 165 10.89 5.39 7.92
CA SER A 165 10.05 4.20 7.68
C SER A 165 10.74 2.94 8.19
N ALA A 166 12.03 2.77 7.88
CA ALA A 166 12.84 1.65 8.36
C ALA A 166 12.96 1.66 9.90
N ARG A 167 13.22 2.81 10.52
CA ARG A 167 13.28 2.95 11.98
C ARG A 167 11.99 2.49 12.65
N THR A 168 10.85 2.89 12.10
CA THR A 168 9.52 2.51 12.59
C THR A 168 9.29 1.00 12.39
N HIS A 169 9.51 0.49 11.18
CA HIS A 169 9.27 -0.92 10.84
C HIS A 169 10.10 -1.87 11.70
N PHE A 170 11.41 -1.61 11.83
CA PHE A 170 12.31 -2.43 12.62
C PHE A 170 12.22 -2.14 14.13
N LYS A 171 11.48 -1.10 14.54
CA LYS A 171 11.40 -0.60 15.92
C LYS A 171 12.78 -0.30 16.49
N LEU A 172 13.62 0.39 15.73
CA LEU A 172 14.99 0.73 16.11
C LEU A 172 14.99 1.69 17.31
N LYS A 173 15.83 1.40 18.30
CA LYS A 173 15.98 2.24 19.49
C LYS A 173 17.42 2.68 19.65
N SER A 174 17.62 3.76 20.42
CA SER A 174 18.96 4.12 20.87
C SER A 174 19.51 3.00 21.76
N VAL A 175 20.68 2.50 21.42
CA VAL A 175 21.41 1.48 22.17
C VAL A 175 22.81 1.99 22.47
N TYR A 176 23.32 1.68 23.65
CA TYR A 176 24.69 2.03 24.04
C TYR A 176 25.58 0.82 23.86
N SER A 177 26.73 1.01 23.19
CA SER A 177 27.81 0.03 23.23
C SER A 177 28.43 0.03 24.63
N LYS A 178 28.81 -1.15 25.13
CA LYS A 178 29.52 -1.31 26.41
C LYS A 178 31.00 -1.52 26.16
N ARG A 179 31.85 -0.88 26.96
CA ARG A 179 33.29 -1.17 27.07
C ARG A 179 33.51 -2.56 27.69
N CYS A 180 34.72 -3.09 27.60
CA CYS A 180 35.14 -4.32 28.30
C CYS A 180 34.90 -4.28 29.82
N ASN A 181 34.84 -3.10 30.43
CA ASN A 181 34.51 -2.90 31.84
C ASN A 181 33.00 -2.66 32.11
N GLY A 182 32.14 -2.91 31.13
CA GLY A 182 30.68 -2.77 31.24
C GLY A 182 30.13 -1.34 31.17
N LYS A 183 30.99 -0.30 31.17
CA LYS A 183 30.55 1.10 31.09
C LYS A 183 30.14 1.49 29.66
N PRO A 184 29.15 2.38 29.47
CA PRO A 184 28.75 2.87 28.15
C PRO A 184 29.91 3.56 27.43
N TRP A 185 30.02 3.37 26.10
CA TRP A 185 31.03 4.05 25.28
C TRP A 185 30.39 4.96 24.22
N SER A 186 29.64 4.40 23.27
CA SER A 186 29.06 5.13 22.16
C SER A 186 27.58 4.80 21.99
N LYS A 187 26.81 5.80 21.55
CA LYS A 187 25.36 5.67 21.29
C LYS A 187 25.15 5.37 19.82
N GLY A 188 24.51 4.25 19.52
CA GLY A 188 24.03 3.87 18.19
C GLY A 188 22.50 3.77 18.15
N ILE A 189 21.94 3.65 16.95
CA ILE A 189 20.52 3.31 16.76
C ILE A 189 20.47 1.92 16.13
N GLY A 190 19.77 0.99 16.77
CA GLY A 190 19.75 -0.39 16.30
C GLY A 190 18.78 -1.29 17.05
N ARG A 191 18.64 -2.51 16.54
CA ARG A 191 17.92 -3.63 17.18
C ARG A 191 18.43 -4.93 16.58
N VAL A 192 18.61 -5.96 17.41
CA VAL A 192 18.87 -7.32 16.94
C VAL A 192 17.53 -8.02 16.72
N VAL A 193 17.38 -8.65 15.55
CA VAL A 193 16.21 -9.45 15.18
C VAL A 193 16.65 -10.87 14.85
N ASP A 194 15.79 -11.86 15.08
CA ASP A 194 16.03 -13.23 14.63
C ASP A 194 15.95 -13.28 13.10
N GLY A 195 17.12 -13.39 12.46
CA GLY A 195 17.26 -13.35 11.01
C GLY A 195 16.50 -14.49 10.31
N ALA A 196 16.50 -15.71 10.86
CA ALA A 196 15.81 -16.84 10.24
C ALA A 196 14.28 -16.66 10.31
N LYS A 197 13.75 -16.18 11.44
CA LYS A 197 12.33 -15.86 11.58
C LYS A 197 11.93 -14.69 10.69
N TYR A 198 12.76 -13.66 10.62
CA TYR A 198 12.54 -12.49 9.78
C TYR A 198 12.56 -12.85 8.29
N LEU A 199 13.58 -13.59 7.84
CA LEU A 199 13.70 -14.07 6.46
C LEU A 199 12.50 -14.92 6.07
N ARG A 200 12.09 -15.89 6.91
CA ARG A 200 10.88 -16.70 6.66
C ARG A 200 9.61 -15.87 6.49
N ARG A 201 9.48 -14.75 7.22
CA ARG A 201 8.36 -13.81 7.04
C ARG A 201 8.42 -13.19 5.64
N ILE A 202 9.52 -12.51 5.30
CA ILE A 202 9.62 -11.76 4.05
C ILE A 202 9.77 -12.65 2.79
N THR A 203 10.22 -13.90 2.93
CA THR A 203 10.37 -14.84 1.79
C THR A 203 9.12 -15.65 1.52
N LYS A 204 8.27 -15.91 2.53
CA LYS A 204 6.93 -16.46 2.28
C LYS A 204 6.08 -15.46 1.49
N ASP A 205 6.24 -14.17 1.77
CA ASP A 205 5.66 -13.08 0.98
C ASP A 205 6.21 -13.02 -0.47
N GLY A 206 7.41 -13.60 -0.71
CA GLY A 206 8.08 -13.64 -2.01
C GLY A 206 7.76 -14.86 -2.88
N HIS A 207 7.29 -15.98 -2.30
CA HIS A 207 7.05 -17.24 -3.02
C HIS A 207 5.68 -17.35 -3.70
N HIS A 208 4.76 -16.40 -3.50
CA HIS A 208 3.54 -16.29 -4.32
C HIS A 208 3.72 -15.54 -5.64
N LYS A 209 4.98 -15.27 -6.07
CA LYS A 209 5.27 -14.65 -7.38
C LYS A 209 5.77 -15.60 -8.49
N LYS A 210 5.79 -16.91 -8.29
CA LYS A 210 5.94 -17.87 -9.40
C LYS A 210 5.15 -19.15 -9.18
N ARG A 211 3.90 -19.15 -9.64
CA ARG A 211 3.37 -20.10 -10.63
C ARG A 211 2.00 -19.64 -11.09
#